data_AF-A0AA95BWI3-F1
#
_entry.id   AF-A0AA95BWI3-F1
#
_cell.length_a   1.000
_cell.length_b   1.000
_cell.length_c   1.000
_cell.angle_alpha   90.00
_cell.angle_beta   90.00
_cell.angle_gamma   90.00
#
_symmetry.space_group_name_H-M   'P 1'
#
loop_
_entity.id
_entity.type
_entity.pdbx_description
1 polymer ?
#
loop_
_entity_poly.entity_id
_entity_poly.type
_entity_poly.pdbx_seq_one_letter_code
_entity_poly.pdbx_strand_id
1 'polypeptide(L)' 'MYILADGGRIAASGPSEFVRILREGSWFDSGCTDEEYIVNFSGRYRELHGVTVRTDTPEQFMDDLKKYGYIRG' A
#
# COMPACT_ATOMS: atom_id res chain seq x y z
N MET A 1 -7.77 8.42 8.60
CA MET A 1 -8.49 7.16 8.33
C MET A 1 -8.54 6.98 6.83
N TYR A 2 -8.12 5.82 6.33
CA TYR A 2 -8.11 5.48 4.91
C TYR A 2 -9.06 4.30 4.67
N ILE A 3 -9.83 4.37 3.60
CA ILE A 3 -10.75 3.29 3.18
C ILE A 3 -10.09 2.59 1.99
N LEU A 4 -9.98 1.27 2.04
CA LEU A 4 -9.37 0.46 0.99
C LEU A 4 -10.44 0.04 -0.04
N ALA A 5 -9.99 -0.39 -1.21
CA ALA A 5 -10.87 -0.78 -2.32
C ALA A 5 -11.83 -1.93 -1.98
N ASP A 6 -11.45 -2.78 -1.03
CA ASP A 6 -12.22 -3.91 -0.50
C ASP A 6 -13.12 -3.53 0.69
N GLY A 7 -13.12 -2.26 1.10
CA GLY A 7 -13.85 -1.76 2.27
C GLY A 7 -13.08 -1.83 3.59
N GLY A 8 -11.85 -2.38 3.59
CA GLY A 8 -10.94 -2.35 4.73
C GLY A 8 -10.63 -0.93 5.18
N ARG A 9 -10.23 -0.77 6.45
CA ARG A 9 -9.97 0.55 7.06
C ARG A 9 -8.63 0.57 7.77
N ILE A 10 -7.83 1.57 7.47
CA ILE A 10 -6.54 1.82 8.14
C ILE A 10 -6.56 3.19 8.81
N ALA A 11 -6.36 3.19 10.13
CA ALA A 11 -6.13 4.41 10.90
C ALA A 11 -4.62 4.60 11.06
N ALA A 12 -4.05 5.57 10.35
CA ALA A 12 -2.64 5.94 10.44
C ALA A 12 -2.49 7.47 10.49
N SER A 13 -1.48 7.93 11.21
CA SER A 13 -1.09 9.34 11.39
C SER A 13 -0.28 9.89 10.21
N GLY A 14 0.31 9.03 9.39
CA GLY A 14 1.10 9.41 8.22
C GLY A 14 1.48 8.23 7.34
N PRO A 15 2.26 8.48 6.26
CA PRO A 15 2.50 7.46 5.25
C PRO A 15 3.31 6.25 5.70
N SER A 16 4.37 6.44 6.48
CA SER A 16 5.14 5.31 7.03
C SER A 16 4.27 4.41 7.91
N GLU A 17 3.44 4.99 8.78
CA GLU A 17 2.53 4.21 9.62
C GLU A 17 1.44 3.51 8.80
N PHE A 18 0.95 4.15 7.73
CA PHE A 18 0.01 3.50 6.82
C PHE A 18 0.62 2.24 6.18
N VAL A 19 1.85 2.34 5.65
CA VAL A 19 2.56 1.21 5.05
C VAL A 19 2.75 0.10 6.07
N ARG A 20 3.20 0.43 7.28
CA ARG A 20 3.39 -0.55 8.37
C ARG A 20 2.10 -1.30 8.69
N ILE A 21 0.98 -0.59 8.88
CA ILE A 21 -0.31 -1.22 9.20
C ILE A 21 -0.84 -2.05 8.02
N LEU A 22 -0.67 -1.54 6.79
CA LEU A 22 -1.04 -2.26 5.58
C LEU A 22 -0.26 -3.58 5.46
N ARG A 23 1.06 -3.54 5.71
CA ARG A 23 1.94 -4.71 5.75
C ARG A 23 1.52 -5.71 6.82
N GLU A 24 1.36 -5.26 8.06
CA GLU A 24 0.99 -6.11 9.20
C GLU A 24 -0.38 -6.79 9.00
N GLY A 25 -1.32 -6.12 8.34
CA GLY A 25 -2.64 -6.66 8.01
C GLY A 25 -2.71 -7.47 6.71
N SER A 26 -1.63 -7.54 5.94
CA SER A 26 -1.59 -8.21 4.64
C SER A 26 -1.43 -9.72 4.80
N TRP A 27 -2.11 -10.49 3.96
CA TRP A 27 -1.83 -11.92 3.83
C TRP A 27 -0.43 -12.15 3.22
N PHE A 28 -0.02 -11.30 2.27
CA PHE A 28 1.29 -11.39 1.64
C PHE A 28 2.32 -10.56 2.38
N ASP A 29 3.52 -11.14 2.57
CA ASP A 29 4.72 -10.48 3.09
C ASP A 29 4.59 -9.74 4.44
N SER A 30 3.65 -10.12 5.31
CA SER A 30 3.47 -9.47 6.61
C SER A 30 4.70 -9.57 7.54
N GLY A 31 5.63 -10.48 7.26
CA GLY A 31 6.89 -10.66 8.00
C GLY A 31 8.09 -9.89 7.45
N CYS A 32 8.01 -9.25 6.29
CA CYS A 32 9.13 -8.51 5.69
C CYS A 32 9.26 -7.08 6.26
N THR A 33 10.26 -6.30 5.83
CA THR A 33 10.33 -4.87 6.19
C THR A 33 9.30 -4.03 5.42
N ASP A 34 9.08 -2.78 5.84
CA ASP A 34 8.17 -1.87 5.13
C ASP A 34 8.67 -1.58 3.70
N GLU A 35 9.98 -1.48 3.51
CA GLU A 35 10.63 -1.25 2.20
C GLU A 35 10.49 -2.47 1.28
N GLU A 36 10.71 -3.69 1.81
CA GLU A 36 10.50 -4.93 1.05
C GLU A 36 9.02 -5.08 0.68
N TYR A 37 8.12 -4.73 1.59
CA TYR A 37 6.68 -4.84 1.40
C TYR A 37 6.21 -4.00 0.21
N ILE A 38 6.59 -2.72 0.14
CA ILE A 38 6.12 -1.83 -0.94
C ILE A 38 6.66 -2.24 -2.31
N VAL A 39 7.87 -2.78 -2.38
CA VAL A 39 8.45 -3.35 -3.61
C VAL A 39 7.67 -4.58 -4.07
N ASN A 40 7.44 -5.52 -3.16
CA ASN A 40 6.69 -6.74 -3.47
C ASN A 40 5.22 -6.44 -3.81
N PHE A 41 4.61 -5.49 -3.09
CA PHE A 41 3.27 -5.00 -3.37
C PHE A 41 3.19 -4.41 -4.79
N SER A 42 4.12 -3.54 -5.17
CA SER A 42 4.12 -2.93 -6.51
C SER A 42 4.23 -3.99 -7.61
N GLY A 43 5.06 -5.02 -7.41
CA GLY A 43 5.15 -6.16 -8.31
C GLY A 43 3.80 -6.87 -8.52
N ARG A 44 3.15 -7.27 -7.41
CA ARG A 44 1.82 -7.90 -7.46
C ARG A 44 0.75 -6.99 -8.05
N TYR A 45 0.75 -5.71 -7.67
CA TYR A 45 -0.22 -4.75 -8.14
C TYR A 45 -0.12 -4.55 -9.64
N ARG A 46 1.11 -4.53 -10.18
CA ARG A 46 1.34 -4.50 -11.63
C ARG A 46 0.84 -5.76 -12.32
N GLU A 47 1.08 -6.94 -11.76
CA GLU A 47 0.59 -8.21 -12.33
C GLU A 47 -0.95 -8.27 -12.35
N LEU A 48 -1.61 -7.77 -11.31
CA LEU A 48 -3.08 -7.82 -11.18
C LEU A 48 -3.81 -6.67 -11.91
N HIS A 49 -3.22 -5.48 -11.96
CA HIS A 49 -3.89 -4.26 -12.43
C HIS A 49 -3.20 -3.56 -13.59
N GLY A 50 -2.02 -4.02 -14.03
CA GLY A 50 -1.29 -3.44 -15.16
C GLY A 50 -0.66 -2.06 -14.90
N VAL A 51 -0.64 -1.59 -13.66
CA VAL A 51 -0.04 -0.30 -13.27
C VAL A 51 1.04 -0.48 -12.20
N THR A 52 2.11 0.30 -12.30
CA THR A 52 3.21 0.30 -11.33
C THR A 52 2.98 1.37 -10.26
N VAL A 53 3.10 0.98 -9.00
CA VAL A 53 3.09 1.89 -7.84
C VAL A 53 4.54 2.25 -7.50
N ARG A 54 4.85 3.52 -7.29
CA ARG A 54 6.20 3.96 -6.87
C ARG A 54 6.56 3.44 -5.49
N THR A 55 7.84 3.15 -5.29
CA THR A 55 8.35 2.51 -4.06
C THR A 55 9.52 3.27 -3.46
N ASP A 56 9.79 4.49 -3.92
CA ASP A 56 10.92 5.31 -3.46
C ASP A 56 10.65 5.87 -2.06
N THR A 57 9.40 6.24 -1.76
CA THR A 57 8.96 6.76 -0.45
C THR A 57 7.52 6.31 -0.13
N PRO A 58 7.17 6.16 1.17
CA PRO A 58 5.78 5.88 1.58
C PRO A 58 4.77 6.91 1.08
N GLU A 59 5.15 8.19 1.00
CA GLU A 59 4.33 9.29 0.48
C GLU A 59 3.93 9.04 -0.98
N GLN A 60 4.92 8.78 -1.84
CA GLN A 60 4.68 8.56 -3.27
C GLN A 60 3.92 7.26 -3.53
N PHE A 61 4.21 6.22 -2.74
CA PHE A 61 3.46 4.96 -2.76
C PHE A 61 1.98 5.21 -2.49
N MET A 62 1.67 5.92 -1.40
CA MET A 62 0.29 6.25 -1.05
C MET A 62 -0.42 7.13 -2.10
N ASP A 63 0.26 8.10 -2.68
CA ASP A 63 -0.33 8.95 -3.72
C ASP A 63 -0.71 8.14 -4.96
N ASP A 64 0.10 7.15 -5.32
CA ASP A 64 -0.22 6.22 -6.40
C ASP A 64 -1.37 5.28 -6.02
N LEU A 65 -1.44 4.81 -4.77
CA LEU A 65 -2.58 4.01 -4.30
C LEU A 65 -3.90 4.78 -4.35
N LYS A 66 -3.90 6.10 -4.06
CA LYS A 66 -5.07 6.97 -4.25
C LYS A 66 -5.39 7.13 -5.72
N LYS A 67 -4.39 7.43 -6.55
CA LYS A 67 -4.51 7.63 -7.99
C LYS A 67 -5.11 6.41 -8.70
N TYR A 68 -4.69 5.21 -8.31
CA TYR A 68 -5.14 3.95 -8.90
C TYR A 68 -6.34 3.32 -8.18
N GLY A 69 -6.90 4.00 -7.17
CA GLY A 69 -8.16 3.61 -6.53
C GLY A 69 -8.06 2.48 -5.51
N TYR A 70 -6.84 2.09 -5.09
CA TYR A 70 -6.65 1.18 -3.97
C TYR A 70 -7.06 1.82 -2.64
N ILE A 71 -6.67 3.08 -2.44
CA ILE A 71 -7.20 3.93 -1.36
C ILE A 71 -8.36 4.72 -1.95
N ARG A 72 -9.56 4.51 -1.40
CA ARG A 72 -10.77 5.25 -1.69
C ARG A 72 -10.72 6.59 -0.94
N GLY A 73 -11.02 7.68 -1.67
CA GLY A 73 -11.29 9.00 -1.11
C GLY A 73 -12.68 9.07 -0.51
#